data_AF-A0A958I6D2-F1
#
_entry.id   AF-A0A958I6D2-F1
#
_cell.length_a   1.000
_cell.length_b   1.000
_cell.length_c   1.000
_cell.angle_alpha   90.00
_cell.angle_beta   90.00
_cell.angle_gamma   90.00
#
_symmetry.space_group_name_H-M   'P 1'
#
loop_
_entity.id
_entity.type
_entity.pdbx_description
1 polymer ?
#
loop_
_entity_poly.entity_id
_entity_poly.type
_entity_poly.pdbx_seq_one_letter_code
_entity_poly.pdbx_strand_id
1 'polypeptide(L)'
;MTDELLITVICREMPGRRFEDENVGKLTIREPVILGIQENRTAIELHPGDAPEVIFRPVFRIKQQPDGSPNFLGPFAFGTPKQRFFYLNWLVQKPHAHRDMFRRAKIHLSEIGWQTVEKC
;
A
#
# COMPACT_ATOMS: atom_id res chain seq x y z
N MET A 1 20.30 17.15 6.14
CA MET A 1 20.36 15.84 5.47
C MET A 1 18.93 15.35 5.28
N THR A 2 18.65 14.59 4.23
CA THR A 2 17.35 13.91 4.08
C THR A 2 17.64 12.45 4.35
N ASP A 3 17.05 11.90 5.40
CA ASP A 3 17.25 10.50 5.77
C ASP A 3 16.24 9.64 5.01
N GLU A 4 16.61 8.40 4.72
CA GLU A 4 15.72 7.43 4.06
C GLU A 4 15.35 6.32 5.03
N LEU A 5 14.07 5.91 4.99
CA LEU A 5 13.55 4.78 5.74
C LEU A 5 12.95 3.77 4.79
N LEU A 6 13.45 2.54 4.87
CA LEU A 6 12.85 1.37 4.25
C LEU A 6 11.81 0.77 5.19
N ILE A 7 10.58 0.62 4.72
CA ILE A 7 9.53 -0.10 5.47
C ILE A 7 9.33 -1.47 4.82
N THR A 8 9.43 -2.54 5.61
CA THR A 8 9.09 -3.90 5.14
C THR A 8 7.67 -4.24 5.54
N VAL A 9 6.83 -4.53 4.55
CA VAL A 9 5.42 -4.90 4.74
C VAL A 9 5.24 -6.35 4.33
N ILE A 10 4.87 -7.21 5.28
CA ILE A 10 4.68 -8.64 5.04
C ILE A 10 3.17 -8.92 5.01
N CYS A 11 2.69 -9.31 3.84
CA CYS A 11 1.28 -9.65 3.60
C CYS A 11 1.13 -11.17 3.61
N ARG A 12 0.23 -11.68 4.44
CA ARG A 12 -0.13 -13.09 4.57
C ARG A 12 -1.64 -13.23 4.60
N GLU A 13 -2.15 -14.44 4.42
CA GLU A 13 -3.59 -14.75 4.51
C GLU A 13 -4.45 -13.83 3.62
N MET A 14 -3.95 -13.59 2.41
CA MET A 14 -4.62 -12.76 1.42
C MET A 14 -5.93 -13.40 0.93
N PRO A 15 -6.86 -12.63 0.35
CA PRO A 15 -8.21 -13.09 0.02
C PRO A 15 -8.30 -14.23 -1.03
N GLY A 16 -7.19 -14.67 -1.61
CA GLY A 16 -7.16 -15.70 -2.63
C GLY A 16 -7.34 -15.13 -4.03
N ARG A 17 -7.44 -16.02 -5.03
CA ARG A 17 -7.56 -15.69 -6.45
C ARG A 17 -8.93 -15.14 -6.84
N ARG A 18 -9.95 -15.49 -6.07
CA ARG A 18 -11.35 -15.17 -6.30
C ARG A 18 -11.89 -14.48 -5.06
N PHE A 19 -12.48 -13.31 -5.24
CA PHE A 19 -13.11 -12.57 -4.15
C PHE A 19 -14.57 -12.25 -4.49
N GLU A 20 -15.47 -12.61 -3.58
CA GLU A 20 -16.90 -12.36 -3.71
C GLU A 20 -17.23 -11.04 -3.02
N ASP A 21 -17.51 -10.00 -3.81
CA ASP A 21 -17.80 -8.66 -3.32
C ASP A 21 -19.30 -8.48 -3.16
N GLU A 22 -19.78 -8.64 -1.92
CA GLU A 22 -21.19 -8.47 -1.55
C GLU A 22 -21.59 -7.00 -1.34
N ASN A 23 -20.61 -6.08 -1.24
CA ASN A 23 -20.85 -4.67 -0.87
C ASN A 23 -21.46 -3.83 -2.00
N VAL A 24 -21.69 -4.40 -3.18
CA VAL A 24 -22.20 -3.69 -4.36
C VAL A 24 -23.73 -3.87 -4.52
N GLY A 25 -24.42 -4.41 -3.51
CA GLY A 25 -25.86 -4.70 -3.57
C GLY A 25 -26.25 -5.81 -4.56
N LYS A 26 -25.26 -6.35 -5.27
CA LYS A 26 -25.30 -7.54 -6.12
C LYS A 26 -23.98 -8.28 -5.96
N LEU A 27 -24.03 -9.60 -5.81
CA LEU A 27 -22.84 -10.45 -5.76
C LEU A 27 -21.98 -10.21 -7.01
N THR A 28 -20.77 -9.67 -6.81
CA THR A 28 -19.81 -9.44 -7.89
C THR A 28 -18.57 -10.27 -7.64
N ILE A 29 -18.25 -11.16 -8.59
CA ILE A 29 -17.03 -11.97 -8.52
C ILE A 29 -15.86 -11.16 -9.09
N ARG A 30 -14.77 -11.11 -8.33
CA ARG A 30 -13.49 -10.47 -8.68
C ARG A 30 -12.46 -11.56 -8.89
N GLU A 31 -12.02 -11.78 -10.13
CA GLU A 31 -11.09 -12.87 -10.48
C GLU A 31 -10.37 -12.59 -11.82
N PRO A 32 -9.04 -12.83 -11.93
CA PRO A 32 -8.12 -13.13 -10.84
C PRO A 32 -7.82 -11.86 -10.01
N VAL A 33 -7.80 -12.02 -8.69
CA VAL A 33 -7.37 -10.97 -7.75
C VAL A 33 -5.86 -10.82 -7.78
N ILE A 34 -5.41 -9.57 -7.80
CA ILE A 34 -4.01 -9.15 -7.77
C ILE A 34 -3.83 -8.17 -6.62
N LEU A 35 -2.76 -8.32 -5.85
CA LEU A 35 -2.30 -7.33 -4.87
C LEU A 35 -1.15 -6.52 -5.46
N GLY A 36 -1.10 -5.22 -5.20
CA GLY A 36 0.04 -4.37 -5.55
C GLY A 36 0.20 -3.20 -4.59
N ILE A 37 1.41 -2.64 -4.54
CA ILE A 37 1.69 -1.39 -3.81
C ILE A 37 1.49 -0.19 -4.74
N GLN A 38 0.91 0.91 -4.25
CA GLN A 38 0.72 2.09 -5.09
C GLN A 38 1.93 3.02 -5.08
N GLU A 39 2.49 3.25 -6.26
CA GLU A 39 3.46 4.30 -6.54
C GLU A 39 2.80 5.40 -7.39
N ASN A 40 2.77 6.63 -6.89
CA ASN A 40 2.07 7.75 -7.52
C ASN A 40 0.61 7.41 -7.88
N ARG A 41 0.31 7.22 -9.17
CA ARG A 41 -1.05 6.94 -9.67
C ARG A 41 -1.26 5.47 -10.04
N THR A 42 -0.26 4.60 -9.86
CA THR A 42 -0.27 3.25 -10.41
C THR A 42 0.11 2.22 -9.37
N ALA A 43 -0.56 1.07 -9.38
CA ALA A 43 -0.14 -0.09 -8.60
C ALA A 43 1.01 -0.81 -9.33
N ILE A 44 2.12 -1.01 -8.63
CA ILE A 44 3.32 -1.72 -9.07
C ILE A 44 3.56 -2.95 -8.19
N GLU A 45 4.60 -3.73 -8.50
CA GLU A 45 4.97 -4.96 -7.78
C GLU A 45 3.74 -5.86 -7.59
N LEU A 46 3.21 -6.35 -8.70
CA LEU A 46 1.93 -7.05 -8.71
C LEU A 46 2.11 -8.52 -8.39
N HIS A 47 1.33 -9.00 -7.42
CA HIS A 47 1.36 -10.38 -6.96
C HIS A 47 -0.03 -11.01 -7.02
N PRO A 48 -0.13 -12.32 -7.27
CA PRO A 48 -1.40 -13.04 -7.16
C PRO A 48 -2.01 -12.90 -5.76
N GLY A 49 -3.33 -12.72 -5.69
CA GLY A 49 -4.06 -12.62 -4.42
C GLY A 49 -4.06 -13.92 -3.59
N ASP A 50 -3.65 -15.04 -4.19
CA ASP A 50 -3.48 -16.36 -3.55
C ASP A 50 -2.02 -16.70 -3.23
N ALA A 51 -1.07 -15.79 -3.40
CA ALA A 51 0.30 -16.06 -2.97
C ALA A 51 0.33 -16.28 -1.43
N PRO A 52 1.12 -17.24 -0.93
CA PRO A 52 1.17 -17.53 0.51
C PRO A 52 1.73 -16.36 1.33
N GLU A 53 2.66 -15.61 0.73
CA GLU A 53 3.27 -14.43 1.32
C GLU A 53 3.67 -13.45 0.20
N VAL A 54 3.51 -12.15 0.45
CA VAL A 54 4.01 -11.07 -0.41
C VAL A 54 4.71 -10.04 0.46
N ILE A 55 5.90 -9.61 0.06
CA ILE A 55 6.67 -8.62 0.80
C ILE A 55 6.89 -7.37 -0.06
N PHE A 56 6.42 -6.23 0.43
CA PHE A 56 6.71 -4.92 -0.16
C PHE A 56 7.78 -4.19 0.63
N ARG A 57 8.58 -3.38 -0.08
CA ARG A 57 9.72 -2.66 0.47
C ARG A 57 9.78 -1.19 0.00
N PRO A 58 8.72 -0.38 0.25
CA PRO A 58 8.75 1.03 -0.10
C PRO A 58 9.82 1.79 0.70
N VAL A 59 10.54 2.67 0.01
CA VAL A 59 11.49 3.61 0.61
C VAL A 59 10.84 4.98 0.71
N PHE A 60 10.98 5.61 1.87
CA PHE A 60 10.50 6.96 2.14
C PHE A 60 11.65 7.87 2.49
N ARG A 61 11.64 9.08 1.93
CA ARG A 61 12.47 10.17 2.45
C ARG A 61 11.78 10.74 3.67
N ILE A 62 12.52 10.98 4.74
CA ILE A 62 12.00 11.57 5.97
C ILE A 62 12.58 12.96 6.17
N LYS A 63 11.70 13.89 6.56
CA LYS A 63 12.07 15.23 7.01
C LYS A 63 11.36 15.56 8.31
N GLN A 64 11.90 16.50 9.07
CA GLN A 64 11.23 17.02 10.24
C GLN A 64 10.14 18.05 9.87
N GLN A 65 8.99 17.96 10.53
CA GLN A 65 7.93 18.97 10.49
C GLN A 65 8.22 20.11 11.47
N PRO A 66 7.54 21.27 11.36
CA PRO A 66 7.70 22.36 12.32
C PRO A 66 7.37 21.98 13.77
N ASP A 67 6.47 21.01 13.98
CA ASP A 67 6.12 20.47 15.30
C ASP A 67 7.10 19.39 15.80
N GLY A 68 8.19 19.15 15.06
CA GLY A 68 9.21 18.17 15.38
C GLY A 68 8.91 16.75 14.92
N SER A 69 7.68 16.43 14.47
CA SER A 69 7.31 15.08 14.01
C SER A 69 7.93 14.71 12.66
N PRO A 70 8.06 13.42 12.31
CA PRO A 70 8.53 13.01 10.99
C PRO A 70 7.49 13.28 9.90
N ASN A 71 7.97 13.64 8.71
CA ASN A 71 7.20 13.78 7.49
C ASN A 71 7.75 12.81 6.45
N PHE A 72 6.97 11.80 6.12
CA PHE A 72 7.28 10.82 5.10
C PHE A 72 6.97 11.40 3.71
N LEU A 73 7.94 11.28 2.80
CA LEU A 73 7.92 11.82 1.46
C LEU A 73 8.35 10.74 0.46
N GLY A 74 8.02 10.94 -0.80
CA GLY A 74 8.36 10.01 -1.87
C GLY A 74 7.10 9.56 -2.62
N PRO A 75 7.29 8.72 -3.64
CA PRO A 75 6.22 8.37 -4.57
C PRO A 75 5.16 7.44 -3.94
N PHE A 76 5.48 6.79 -2.83
CA PHE A 76 4.55 5.98 -2.03
C PHE A 76 3.80 6.79 -0.97
N ALA A 77 4.19 8.04 -0.70
CA ALA A 77 3.63 8.85 0.39
C ALA A 77 2.42 9.67 -0.08
N PHE A 78 1.24 9.31 0.41
CA PHE A 78 -0.04 9.99 0.14
C PHE A 78 -0.55 10.72 1.37
N GLY A 79 -1.62 11.51 1.19
CA GLY A 79 -2.25 12.28 2.27
C GLY A 79 -1.58 13.63 2.53
N THR A 80 -1.92 14.27 3.64
CA THR A 80 -1.24 15.49 4.12
C THR A 80 -0.01 15.12 4.96
N PRO A 81 0.93 16.04 5.27
CA PRO A 81 2.05 15.76 6.16
C PRO A 81 1.66 15.14 7.52
N LYS A 82 0.50 15.53 8.07
CA LYS A 82 -0.03 14.99 9.34
C LYS A 82 -0.73 13.64 9.21
N GLN A 83 -1.07 13.22 8.00
CA GLN A 83 -1.86 12.03 7.71
C GLN A 83 -1.19 11.21 6.61
N ARG A 84 0.14 11.06 6.68
CA ARG A 84 0.87 10.25 5.70
C ARG A 84 0.45 8.80 5.77
N PHE A 85 0.26 8.20 4.62
CA PHE A 85 0.00 6.77 4.44
C PHE A 85 0.51 6.31 3.07
N PHE A 86 0.62 5.00 2.89
CA PHE A 86 0.77 4.39 1.56
C PHE A 86 -0.37 3.39 1.30
N TYR A 87 -0.56 3.01 0.03
CA TYR A 87 -1.62 2.10 -0.37
C TYR A 87 -1.10 0.72 -0.73
N LEU A 88 -1.83 -0.29 -0.26
CA LEU A 88 -1.92 -1.58 -0.93
C LEU A 88 -3.26 -1.65 -1.66
N ASN A 89 -3.24 -2.07 -2.92
CA ASN A 89 -4.39 -2.08 -3.82
C ASN A 89 -4.70 -3.52 -4.24
N TRP A 90 -5.97 -3.89 -4.12
CA TRP A 90 -6.50 -5.10 -4.74
C TRP A 90 -7.14 -4.74 -6.08
N LEU A 91 -6.68 -5.41 -7.12
CA LEU A 91 -7.10 -5.22 -8.50
C LEU A 91 -7.67 -6.51 -9.06
N VAL A 92 -8.50 -6.38 -10.09
CA VAL A 92 -8.88 -7.50 -10.97
C VAL A 92 -8.27 -7.27 -12.34
N GLN A 93 -7.65 -8.32 -12.89
CA GLN A 93 -7.20 -8.31 -14.27
C GLN A 93 -8.42 -8.41 -15.20
N LYS A 94 -8.64 -7.39 -16.02
CA LYS A 94 -9.64 -7.39 -17.09
C LYS A 94 -9.03 -7.82 -18.43
N PRO A 95 -9.87 -8.16 -19.43
CA PRO A 95 -9.45 -8.31 -20.81
C PRO A 95 -8.65 -7.09 -21.31
N HIS A 96 -7.80 -7.29 -22.32
CA HIS A 96 -6.94 -6.25 -22.91
C HIS A 96 -5.98 -5.57 -21.92
N ALA A 97 -5.46 -6.33 -20.96
CA ALA A 97 -4.47 -5.88 -19.96
C ALA A 97 -4.93 -4.74 -19.02
N HIS A 98 -6.20 -4.33 -19.06
CA HIS A 98 -6.74 -3.35 -18.12
C HIS A 98 -6.82 -3.95 -16.71
N ARG A 99 -6.65 -3.11 -15.69
CA ARG A 99 -6.77 -3.51 -14.29
C ARG A 99 -7.69 -2.55 -13.57
N ASP A 100 -8.67 -3.10 -12.90
CA ASP A 100 -9.62 -2.34 -12.11
C ASP A 100 -9.33 -2.56 -10.64
N MET A 101 -8.97 -1.48 -9.94
CA MET A 101 -8.88 -1.48 -8.49
C MET A 101 -10.29 -1.59 -7.90
N PHE A 102 -10.52 -2.55 -7.01
CA PHE A 102 -11.82 -2.72 -6.33
C PHE A 102 -11.75 -2.57 -4.81
N ARG A 103 -10.56 -2.70 -4.22
CA ARG A 103 -10.29 -2.42 -2.79
C ARG A 103 -8.90 -1.83 -2.60
N ARG A 104 -8.71 -1.14 -1.48
CA ARG A 104 -7.42 -0.61 -1.05
C ARG A 104 -7.32 -0.54 0.47
N ALA A 105 -6.13 -0.79 1.00
CA ALA A 105 -5.79 -0.56 2.39
C ALA A 105 -4.89 0.66 2.49
N LYS A 106 -5.18 1.57 3.43
CA LYS A 106 -4.29 2.66 3.81
C LYS A 106 -3.45 2.20 4.98
N ILE A 107 -2.15 2.17 4.79
CA ILE A 107 -1.22 1.89 5.88
C ILE A 107 -0.68 3.22 6.38
N HIS A 108 -1.16 3.63 7.55
CA HIS A 108 -0.85 4.93 8.15
C HIS A 108 0.59 4.97 8.67
N LEU A 109 1.29 6.05 8.36
CA LEU A 109 2.66 6.33 8.78
C LEU A 109 2.73 7.31 9.95
N SER A 110 1.61 7.98 10.26
CA SER A 110 1.52 9.01 11.31
C SER A 110 1.82 8.50 12.72
N GLU A 111 1.75 7.18 12.94
CA GLU A 111 2.07 6.56 14.24
C GLU A 111 3.56 6.22 14.38
N ILE A 112 4.36 6.37 13.31
CA ILE A 112 5.80 6.13 13.33
C ILE A 112 6.51 7.42 13.71
N GLY A 113 6.92 7.53 14.98
CA GLY A 113 7.73 8.65 15.49
C GLY A 113 9.24 8.46 15.31
N TRP A 114 10.02 9.52 15.55
CA TRP A 114 11.49 9.49 15.45
C TRP A 114 12.15 8.41 16.32
N GLN A 115 11.59 8.12 17.50
CA GLN A 115 12.08 7.03 18.36
C GLN A 115 12.06 5.65 17.67
N THR A 116 11.15 5.44 16.72
CA THR A 116 11.11 4.21 15.92
C THR A 116 12.10 4.28 14.77
N VAL A 117 12.21 5.44 14.12
CA VAL A 117 13.11 5.67 12.98
C VAL A 117 14.57 5.54 13.38
N GLU A 118 14.97 6.10 14.53
CA GLU A 118 16.35 6.14 15.02
C GLU A 118 16.82 4.81 15.63
N LYS A 119 15.92 3.85 15.88
CA LYS A 119 16.24 2.51 16.39
C LYS A 119 16.54 1.49 15.29
N CYS A 120 16.36 1.87 14.03
CA CYS A 120 16.75 1.08 12.87
C CYS A 120 18.21 1.34 12.49
#